data_AF-U6LGS4-F1
#
_entry.id   AF-U6LGS4-F1
#
_cell.length_a   1.000
_cell.length_b   1.000
_cell.length_c   1.000
_cell.angle_alpha   90.00
_cell.angle_beta   90.00
_cell.angle_gamma   90.00
#
_symmetry.space_group_name_H-M   'P 1'
#
loop_
_entity.id
_entity.type
_entity.pdbx_description
1 polymer ?
#
loop_
_entity_poly.entity_id
_entity_poly.type
_entity_poly.pdbx_seq_one_letter_code
_entity_poly.pdbx_strand_id
1 'polypeptide(L)'
;MVASERHLERQRAEAEAAIELLQQDIAAAKLQRRELETRVQRAQTEDLSAEEKEKLVKLQTEVSSLSVAQVSIHSKVQQQEQQVQQLLQQLQNAGGEGMKSRKAQLLKAERALNLLKEKRKKQQSDLQAKKAELQRSTKDLSRLEREIKSHEERSTELKQQLAGLEEGAAKTLKHLEDATEKKQQLQQQLQQLQQLQQQTEKNLKEISLASLETQHLYDSLKQQLEQQEQQQQQQQRQLAAAMESLMEIDATIREEEEEANQTEQQQQQQQQQQQQQQQQEEEEEQQQQTLALTDGSMEEDSQDKQQQQQQQQEQQQQQQQQQQQEFGAEEQALLQRLSLDLSEEALCRYTAEEVQQLQQQQQQQQQQGSLHALQLYAQKRKETAAKEAETKAAAADREAAKQGLEQLRSSRRNAFLEAFAMLSRGGDAELELVDPADPFAEGILLSVGIYKTFDATKSVILDPAKVTEQEQQQQQQQQEQQEQQQQEQEQQQQQQLQLQNAPEGVLCLP
;
A
#
# COMPACT_ATOMS: atom_id res chain seq x y z
N MET A 1 10.61 -161.06 116.47
CA MET A 1 10.83 -159.89 117.36
C MET A 1 12.07 -159.06 117.03
N VAL A 2 12.78 -159.28 115.91
CA VAL A 2 14.03 -158.53 115.56
C VAL A 2 13.78 -157.29 114.68
N ALA A 3 12.54 -157.07 114.20
CA ALA A 3 12.21 -155.95 113.31
C ALA A 3 11.76 -154.66 114.04
N SER A 4 11.40 -154.73 115.33
CA SER A 4 10.89 -153.58 116.09
C SER A 4 11.99 -152.70 116.69
N GLU A 5 13.15 -153.26 117.02
CA GLU A 5 14.27 -152.51 117.62
C GLU A 5 14.95 -151.58 116.62
N ARG A 6 15.15 -152.03 115.37
CA ARG A 6 15.76 -151.20 114.31
C ARG A 6 14.91 -149.99 113.91
N HIS A 7 13.59 -150.02 114.13
CA HIS A 7 12.73 -148.87 113.84
C HIS A 7 12.84 -147.79 114.93
N LEU A 8 12.96 -148.21 116.20
CA LEU A 8 13.10 -147.30 117.34
C LEU A 8 14.48 -146.62 117.37
N GLU A 9 15.56 -147.32 116.98
CA GLU A 9 16.88 -146.70 116.85
C GLU A 9 16.92 -145.63 115.75
N ARG A 10 16.22 -145.85 114.64
CA ARG A 10 16.12 -144.87 113.55
C ARG A 10 15.35 -143.62 113.99
N GLN A 11 14.24 -143.80 114.70
CA GLN A 11 13.48 -142.69 115.28
C GLN A 11 14.28 -141.92 116.34
N ARG A 12 15.12 -142.61 117.12
CA ARG A 12 16.00 -141.97 118.08
C ARG A 12 17.08 -141.12 117.40
N ALA A 13 17.71 -141.63 116.35
CA ALA A 13 18.71 -140.88 115.58
C ALA A 13 18.08 -139.66 114.86
N GLU A 14 16.87 -139.81 114.31
CA GLU A 14 16.11 -138.69 113.74
C GLU A 14 15.73 -137.64 114.79
N ALA A 15 15.34 -138.06 116.00
CA ALA A 15 15.04 -137.15 117.09
C ALA A 15 16.30 -136.43 117.61
N GLU A 16 17.44 -137.11 117.72
CA GLU A 16 18.71 -136.51 118.12
C GLU A 16 19.20 -135.49 117.07
N ALA A 17 19.09 -135.80 115.77
CA ALA A 17 19.40 -134.85 114.69
C ALA A 17 18.46 -133.63 114.69
N ALA A 18 17.16 -133.84 114.96
CA ALA A 18 16.19 -132.74 115.08
C ALA A 18 16.49 -131.84 116.28
N ILE A 19 16.97 -132.42 117.40
CA ILE A 19 17.38 -131.65 118.58
C ILE A 19 18.62 -130.81 118.28
N GLU A 20 19.64 -131.35 117.58
CA GLU A 20 20.81 -130.57 117.18
C GLU A 20 20.44 -129.42 116.23
N LEU A 21 19.55 -129.66 115.27
CA LEU A 21 19.07 -128.61 114.37
C LEU A 21 18.34 -127.51 115.14
N LEU A 22 17.45 -127.87 116.07
CA LEU A 22 16.76 -126.90 116.93
C LEU A 22 17.73 -126.15 117.85
N GLN A 23 18.80 -126.78 118.33
CA GLN A 23 19.83 -126.09 119.11
C GLN A 23 20.61 -125.07 118.25
N GLN A 24 20.91 -125.39 116.99
CA GLN A 24 21.50 -124.44 116.05
C GLN A 24 20.55 -123.27 115.75
N ASP A 25 19.26 -123.53 115.53
CA ASP A 25 18.25 -122.50 115.30
C ASP A 25 18.06 -121.58 116.53
N ILE A 26 18.08 -122.13 117.75
CA ILE A 26 18.04 -121.36 118.99
C ILE A 26 19.30 -120.48 119.12
N ALA A 27 20.47 -120.98 118.74
CA ALA A 27 21.70 -120.20 118.75
C ALA A 27 21.67 -119.05 117.72
N ALA A 28 21.16 -119.32 116.51
CA ALA A 28 20.97 -118.31 115.47
C ALA A 28 19.98 -117.20 115.90
N ALA A 29 18.85 -117.58 116.50
CA ALA A 29 17.85 -116.64 117.01
C ALA A 29 18.41 -115.76 118.15
N LYS A 30 19.24 -116.32 119.04
CA LYS A 30 19.92 -115.53 120.10
C LYS A 30 20.90 -114.52 119.51
N LEU A 31 21.60 -114.87 118.43
CA LEU A 31 22.51 -113.96 117.75
C LEU A 31 21.75 -112.78 117.13
N GLN A 32 20.65 -113.05 116.42
CA GLN A 32 19.79 -112.02 115.85
C GLN A 32 19.19 -111.10 116.92
N ARG A 33 18.79 -111.64 118.07
CA ARG A 33 18.26 -110.82 119.17
C ARG A 33 19.30 -109.83 119.70
N ARG A 34 20.55 -110.25 119.86
CA ARG A 34 21.65 -109.35 120.26
C ARG A 34 21.93 -108.29 119.21
N GLU A 35 21.90 -108.64 117.92
CA GLU A 35 22.10 -107.66 116.85
C GLU A 35 20.99 -106.60 116.86
N LEU A 36 19.73 -107.01 117.03
CA LEU A 36 18.59 -106.10 117.14
C LEU A 36 18.66 -105.23 118.41
N GLU A 37 19.02 -105.79 119.57
CA GLU A 37 19.26 -105.02 120.80
C GLU A 37 20.35 -103.94 120.58
N THR A 38 21.42 -104.28 119.85
CA THR A 38 22.50 -103.33 119.53
C THR A 38 22.02 -102.24 118.56
N ARG A 39 21.16 -102.57 117.58
CA ARG A 39 20.55 -101.57 116.66
C ARG A 39 19.59 -100.64 117.39
N VAL A 40 18.80 -101.16 118.34
CA VAL A 40 17.90 -100.34 119.16
C VAL A 40 18.68 -99.37 120.04
N GLN A 41 19.79 -99.80 120.65
CA GLN A 41 20.64 -98.90 121.44
C GLN A 41 21.31 -97.81 120.58
N ARG A 42 21.77 -98.14 119.37
CA ARG A 42 22.31 -97.15 118.43
C ARG A 42 21.26 -96.12 118.02
N ALA A 43 20.04 -96.55 117.71
CA ALA A 43 18.94 -95.66 117.36
C ALA A 43 18.51 -94.76 118.54
N GLN A 44 18.62 -95.23 119.79
CA GLN A 44 18.35 -94.41 120.98
C GLN A 44 19.42 -93.34 121.26
N THR A 45 20.65 -93.53 120.75
CA THR A 45 21.72 -92.52 120.83
C THR A 45 21.67 -91.48 119.70
N GLU A 46 20.76 -91.63 118.73
CA GLU A 46 20.58 -90.72 117.59
C GLU A 46 19.49 -89.64 117.84
N ASP A 47 19.24 -89.27 119.09
CA ASP A 47 18.44 -88.08 119.41
C ASP A 47 19.28 -86.81 119.23
N LEU A 48 18.70 -85.81 118.55
CA LEU A 48 19.32 -84.50 118.27
C LEU A 48 20.08 -83.96 119.49
N SER A 49 21.38 -83.70 119.29
CA SER A 49 22.23 -83.19 120.37
C SER A 49 21.74 -81.80 120.82
N ALA A 50 22.05 -81.41 122.06
CA ALA A 50 21.64 -80.11 122.58
C ALA A 50 22.12 -78.94 121.70
N GLU A 51 23.28 -79.08 121.05
CA GLU A 51 23.84 -78.10 120.12
C GLU A 51 23.02 -77.99 118.81
N GLU A 52 22.49 -79.11 118.31
CA GLU A 52 21.65 -79.13 117.11
C GLU A 52 20.28 -78.49 117.36
N LYS A 53 19.71 -78.72 118.55
CA LYS A 53 18.49 -78.03 118.99
C LYS A 53 18.71 -76.52 119.12
N GLU A 54 19.86 -76.09 119.65
CA GLU A 54 20.19 -74.66 119.74
C GLU A 54 20.41 -74.03 118.35
N LYS A 55 21.08 -74.73 117.43
CA LYS A 55 21.22 -74.30 116.03
C LYS A 55 19.86 -74.22 115.31
N LEU A 56 18.97 -75.17 115.55
CA LEU A 56 17.63 -75.19 114.97
C LEU A 56 16.79 -74.01 115.47
N VAL A 57 16.88 -73.67 116.75
CA VAL A 57 16.23 -72.46 117.29
C VAL A 57 16.82 -71.20 116.66
N LYS A 58 18.16 -71.09 116.53
CA LYS A 58 18.80 -69.94 115.86
C LYS A 58 18.35 -69.80 114.41
N LEU A 59 18.35 -70.89 113.64
CA LEU A 59 17.85 -70.90 112.26
C LEU A 59 16.36 -70.57 112.20
N GLN A 60 15.55 -71.03 113.15
CA GLN A 60 14.13 -70.70 113.19
C GLN A 60 13.89 -69.22 113.51
N THR A 61 14.74 -68.59 114.34
CA THR A 61 14.71 -67.14 114.57
C THR A 61 15.23 -66.34 113.36
N GLU A 62 16.25 -66.84 112.65
CA GLU A 62 16.71 -66.22 111.41
C GLU A 62 15.64 -66.32 110.32
N VAL A 63 15.03 -67.49 110.12
CA VAL A 63 13.94 -67.70 109.16
C VAL A 63 12.74 -66.81 109.50
N SER A 64 12.37 -66.67 110.77
CA SER A 64 11.26 -65.79 111.15
C SER A 64 11.59 -64.32 110.92
N SER A 65 12.80 -63.86 111.26
CA SER A 65 13.24 -62.49 110.98
C SER A 65 13.34 -62.18 109.48
N LEU A 66 13.87 -63.11 108.68
CA LEU A 66 13.93 -62.99 107.22
C LEU A 66 12.54 -63.02 106.58
N SER A 67 11.62 -63.84 107.10
CA SER A 67 10.23 -63.86 106.66
C SER A 67 9.54 -62.52 106.91
N VAL A 68 9.79 -61.88 108.06
CA VAL A 68 9.26 -60.53 108.36
C VAL A 68 9.86 -59.48 107.41
N ALA A 69 11.17 -59.55 107.15
CA ALA A 69 11.83 -58.68 106.19
C ALA A 69 11.30 -58.86 104.76
N GLN A 70 11.03 -60.11 104.34
CA GLN A 70 10.45 -60.45 103.05
C GLN A 70 9.06 -59.84 102.88
N VAL A 71 8.20 -59.94 103.89
CA VAL A 71 6.85 -59.34 103.86
C VAL A 71 6.94 -57.82 103.76
N SER A 72 7.86 -57.19 104.50
CA SER A 72 8.09 -55.74 104.44
C SER A 72 8.58 -55.28 103.06
N ILE A 73 9.53 -55.99 102.46
CA ILE A 73 10.01 -55.71 101.10
C ILE A 73 8.88 -55.92 100.08
N HIS A 74 8.13 -57.01 100.19
CA HIS A 74 7.03 -57.28 99.27
C HIS A 74 5.95 -56.20 99.32
N SER A 75 5.61 -55.70 100.51
CA SER A 75 4.71 -54.56 100.68
C SER A 75 5.24 -53.29 100.00
N LYS A 76 6.54 -52.98 100.15
CA LYS A 76 7.16 -51.84 99.45
C LYS A 76 7.18 -52.01 97.94
N VAL A 77 7.48 -53.21 97.44
CA VAL A 77 7.45 -53.51 96.00
C VAL A 77 6.04 -53.34 95.46
N GLN A 78 5.01 -53.86 96.15
CA GLN A 78 3.61 -53.65 95.75
C GLN A 78 3.23 -52.17 95.73
N GLN A 79 3.65 -51.37 96.72
CA GLN A 79 3.42 -49.93 96.72
C GLN A 79 4.11 -49.23 95.55
N GLN A 80 5.36 -49.61 95.23
CA GLN A 80 6.08 -49.07 94.09
C GLN A 80 5.45 -49.49 92.76
N GLU A 81 5.00 -50.73 92.63
CA GLU A 81 4.28 -51.21 91.44
C GLU A 81 2.99 -50.44 91.22
N GLN A 82 2.22 -50.17 92.29
CA GLN A 82 1.03 -49.34 92.21
C GLN A 82 1.35 -47.90 91.77
N GLN A 83 2.42 -47.30 92.32
CA GLN A 83 2.88 -45.97 91.90
C GLN A 83 3.32 -45.95 90.43
N VAL A 84 4.07 -46.95 90.00
CA VAL A 84 4.52 -47.09 88.60
C VAL A 84 3.32 -47.26 87.67
N GLN A 85 2.31 -48.07 88.05
CA GLN A 85 1.09 -48.22 87.27
C GLN A 85 0.30 -46.91 87.16
N GLN A 86 0.17 -46.15 88.27
CA GLN A 86 -0.47 -44.83 88.25
C GLN A 86 0.27 -43.86 87.33
N LEU A 87 1.60 -43.80 87.42
CA LEU A 87 2.43 -42.95 86.57
C LEU A 87 2.37 -43.37 85.09
N LEU A 88 2.36 -44.68 84.79
CA LEU A 88 2.18 -45.19 83.44
C LEU A 88 0.81 -44.81 82.88
N GLN A 89 -0.25 -44.89 83.68
CA GLN A 89 -1.59 -44.49 83.27
C GLN A 89 -1.67 -42.97 83.02
N GLN A 90 -1.05 -42.15 83.87
CA GLN A 90 -0.94 -40.71 83.65
C GLN A 90 -0.15 -40.38 82.38
N LEU A 91 0.94 -41.08 82.12
CA LEU A 91 1.76 -40.92 80.92
C LEU A 91 1.00 -41.37 79.66
N GLN A 92 0.22 -42.45 79.75
CA GLN A 92 -0.66 -42.90 78.68
C GLN A 92 -1.79 -41.91 78.40
N ASN A 93 -2.38 -41.30 79.44
CA ASN A 93 -3.42 -40.29 79.28
C ASN A 93 -2.86 -38.98 78.69
N ALA A 94 -1.66 -38.54 79.13
CA ALA A 94 -1.00 -37.34 78.63
C ALA A 94 -0.43 -37.52 77.20
N GLY A 95 0.19 -38.67 76.92
CA GLY A 95 0.82 -39.01 75.64
C GLY A 95 -0.10 -39.72 74.64
N GLY A 96 -1.32 -40.09 75.05
CA GLY A 96 -2.27 -40.85 74.25
C GLY A 96 -3.07 -39.98 73.29
N GLU A 97 -4.40 -40.01 73.44
CA GLU A 97 -5.33 -39.41 72.48
C GLU A 97 -5.21 -37.88 72.39
N GLY A 98 -4.93 -37.19 73.51
CA GLY A 98 -4.73 -35.75 73.54
C GLY A 98 -3.53 -35.30 72.68
N MET A 99 -2.40 -36.01 72.78
CA MET A 99 -1.20 -35.71 71.98
C MET A 99 -1.40 -36.09 70.51
N LYS A 100 -2.08 -37.22 70.23
CA LYS A 100 -2.48 -37.58 68.86
C LYS A 100 -3.39 -36.52 68.22
N SER A 101 -4.39 -36.02 68.95
CA SER A 101 -5.29 -34.96 68.48
C SER A 101 -4.54 -33.66 68.21
N ARG A 102 -3.67 -33.22 69.12
CA ARG A 102 -2.82 -32.03 68.92
C ARG A 102 -1.88 -32.20 67.73
N LYS A 103 -1.25 -33.36 67.55
CA LYS A 103 -0.40 -33.65 66.39
C LYS A 103 -1.19 -33.61 65.07
N ALA A 104 -2.41 -34.15 65.07
CA ALA A 104 -3.29 -34.08 63.90
C ALA A 104 -3.71 -32.63 63.58
N GLN A 105 -4.03 -31.82 64.60
CA GLN A 105 -4.33 -30.40 64.44
C GLN A 105 -3.12 -29.62 63.90
N LEU A 106 -1.92 -29.90 64.42
CA LEU A 106 -0.68 -29.29 63.97
C LEU A 106 -0.41 -29.63 62.49
N LEU A 107 -0.53 -30.90 62.09
CA LEU A 107 -0.42 -31.32 60.69
C LEU A 107 -1.46 -30.63 59.79
N LYS A 108 -2.70 -30.45 60.28
CA LYS A 108 -3.74 -29.72 59.54
C LYS A 108 -3.39 -28.25 59.37
N ALA A 109 -2.86 -27.60 60.42
CA ALA A 109 -2.40 -26.22 60.37
C ALA A 109 -1.19 -26.04 59.45
N GLU A 110 -0.23 -26.97 59.47
CA GLU A 110 0.93 -26.97 58.57
C GLU A 110 0.52 -27.11 57.10
N ARG A 111 -0.42 -28.03 56.80
CA ARG A 111 -0.98 -28.15 55.45
C ARG A 111 -1.66 -26.86 55.00
N ALA A 112 -2.46 -26.24 55.87
CA ALA A 112 -3.11 -24.97 55.58
C ALA A 112 -2.10 -23.83 55.35
N LEU A 113 -1.04 -23.77 56.15
CA LEU A 113 0.05 -22.81 56.00
C LEU A 113 0.76 -22.98 54.65
N ASN A 114 1.05 -24.22 54.25
CA ASN A 114 1.70 -24.50 52.97
C ASN A 114 0.80 -24.11 51.79
N LEU A 115 -0.50 -24.40 51.86
CA LEU A 115 -1.47 -23.93 50.85
C LEU A 115 -1.51 -22.40 50.75
N LEU A 116 -1.47 -21.69 51.88
CA LEU A 116 -1.42 -20.22 51.89
C LEU A 116 -0.10 -19.68 51.32
N LYS A 117 1.04 -20.34 51.58
CA LYS A 117 2.33 -19.97 50.99
C LYS A 117 2.32 -20.13 49.47
N GLU A 118 1.78 -21.22 48.95
CA GLU A 118 1.67 -21.44 47.51
C GLU A 118 0.70 -20.43 46.86
N LYS A 119 -0.44 -20.14 47.50
CA LYS A 119 -1.33 -19.06 47.05
C LYS A 119 -0.63 -17.70 47.01
N ARG A 120 0.17 -17.38 48.04
CA ARG A 120 0.95 -16.13 48.09
C ARG A 120 1.96 -16.05 46.94
N LYS A 121 2.68 -17.15 46.66
CA LYS A 121 3.62 -17.23 45.54
C LYS A 121 2.92 -17.02 44.20
N LYS A 122 1.78 -17.68 43.98
CA LYS A 122 0.97 -17.49 42.77
C LYS A 122 0.55 -16.02 42.60
N GLN A 123 -0.04 -15.44 43.65
CA GLN A 123 -0.43 -14.02 43.65
C GLN A 123 0.76 -13.07 43.41
N GLN A 124 1.94 -13.40 43.94
CA GLN A 124 3.16 -12.62 43.70
C GLN A 124 3.61 -12.69 42.24
N SER A 125 3.55 -13.87 41.62
CA SER A 125 3.82 -14.06 40.20
C SER A 125 2.81 -13.30 39.33
N ASP A 126 1.51 -13.42 39.64
CA ASP A 126 0.44 -12.72 38.92
C ASP A 126 0.62 -11.20 39.01
N LEU A 127 1.02 -10.69 40.18
CA LEU A 127 1.29 -9.27 40.39
C LEU A 127 2.50 -8.79 39.57
N GLN A 128 3.56 -9.61 39.47
CA GLN A 128 4.70 -9.31 38.60
C GLN A 128 4.31 -9.30 37.12
N ALA A 129 3.52 -10.28 36.67
CA ALA A 129 3.01 -10.32 35.31
C ALA A 129 2.16 -9.07 34.98
N LYS A 130 1.23 -8.70 35.89
CA LYS A 130 0.41 -7.49 35.73
C LYS A 130 1.23 -6.20 35.74
N LYS A 131 2.32 -6.13 36.50
CA LYS A 131 3.26 -4.99 36.44
C LYS A 131 3.97 -4.90 35.09
N ALA A 132 4.40 -6.02 34.53
CA ALA A 132 5.02 -6.04 33.20
C ALA A 132 4.03 -5.63 32.10
N GLU A 133 2.79 -6.10 32.18
CA GLU A 133 1.69 -5.70 31.28
C GLU A 133 1.38 -4.20 31.38
N LEU A 134 1.33 -3.65 32.59
CA LEU A 134 1.18 -2.21 32.82
C LEU A 134 2.32 -1.42 32.16
N GLN A 135 3.57 -1.84 32.35
CA GLN A 135 4.74 -1.17 31.75
C GLN A 135 4.71 -1.20 30.22
N ARG A 136 4.28 -2.32 29.60
CA ARG A 136 4.09 -2.41 28.15
C ARG A 136 3.01 -1.42 27.69
N SER A 137 1.85 -1.44 28.35
CA SER A 137 0.74 -0.54 28.06
C SER A 137 1.12 0.94 28.21
N THR A 138 1.92 1.31 29.22
CA THR A 138 2.43 2.68 29.37
C THR A 138 3.35 3.08 28.21
N LYS A 139 4.21 2.18 27.73
CA LYS A 139 5.07 2.45 26.57
C LYS A 139 4.23 2.66 25.31
N ASP A 140 3.22 1.82 25.09
CA ASP A 140 2.31 1.92 23.95
C ASP A 140 1.52 3.23 23.98
N LEU A 141 1.00 3.62 25.16
CA LEU A 141 0.35 4.93 25.35
C LEU A 141 1.31 6.08 24.99
N SER A 142 2.55 6.05 25.47
CA SER A 142 3.54 7.10 25.14
C SER A 142 3.90 7.17 23.65
N ARG A 143 3.78 6.05 22.93
CA ARG A 143 4.00 5.99 21.49
C ARG A 143 2.80 6.58 20.76
N LEU A 144 1.59 6.15 21.12
CA LEU A 144 0.34 6.67 20.55
C LEU A 144 0.20 8.18 20.78
N GLU A 145 0.56 8.69 21.96
CA GLU A 145 0.59 10.13 22.23
C GLU A 145 1.55 10.90 21.31
N ARG A 146 2.70 10.31 20.97
CA ARG A 146 3.65 10.91 20.02
C ARG A 146 3.10 10.87 18.59
N GLU A 147 2.47 9.78 18.20
CA GLU A 147 1.82 9.66 16.89
C GLU A 147 0.66 10.66 16.75
N ILE A 148 -0.18 10.81 17.78
CA ILE A 148 -1.25 11.82 17.82
C ILE A 148 -0.69 13.23 17.62
N LYS A 149 0.35 13.61 18.39
CA LYS A 149 0.97 14.94 18.24
C LYS A 149 1.53 15.17 16.84
N SER A 150 2.20 14.18 16.26
CA SER A 150 2.71 14.28 14.89
C SER A 150 1.59 14.44 13.85
N HIS A 151 0.46 13.75 14.05
CA HIS A 151 -0.72 13.91 13.20
C HIS A 151 -1.41 15.26 13.37
N GLU A 152 -1.44 15.82 14.59
CA GLU A 152 -1.94 17.16 14.86
C GLU A 152 -1.08 18.22 14.16
N GLU A 153 0.25 18.13 14.27
CA GLU A 153 1.20 19.00 13.57
C GLU A 153 0.97 18.95 12.05
N ARG A 154 0.93 17.74 11.47
CA ARG A 154 0.66 17.57 10.03
C ARG A 154 -0.70 18.13 9.61
N SER A 155 -1.73 18.00 10.45
CA SER A 155 -3.05 18.58 10.20
C SER A 155 -3.00 20.11 10.17
N THR A 156 -2.22 20.72 11.06
CA THR A 156 -2.01 22.18 11.06
C THR A 156 -1.24 22.64 9.82
N GLU A 157 -0.20 21.93 9.40
CA GLU A 157 0.54 22.22 8.17
C GLU A 157 -0.35 22.14 6.93
N LEU A 158 -1.16 21.08 6.81
CA LEU A 158 -2.11 20.93 5.69
C LEU A 158 -3.16 22.04 5.66
N LYS A 159 -3.66 22.47 6.83
CA LYS A 159 -4.57 23.62 6.91
C LYS A 159 -3.92 24.92 6.43
N GLN A 160 -2.65 25.16 6.78
CA GLN A 160 -1.90 26.31 6.29
C GLN A 160 -1.68 26.25 4.77
N GLN A 161 -1.35 25.08 4.23
CA GLN A 161 -1.21 24.88 2.79
C GLN A 161 -2.53 25.13 2.04
N LEU A 162 -3.66 24.63 2.57
CA LEU A 162 -4.98 24.89 1.99
C LEU A 162 -5.31 26.38 2.00
N ALA A 163 -5.07 27.08 3.11
CA ALA A 163 -5.27 28.53 3.18
C ALA A 163 -4.41 29.28 2.14
N GLY A 164 -3.15 28.85 1.94
CA GLY A 164 -2.27 29.43 0.91
C GLY A 164 -2.77 29.16 -0.52
N LEU A 165 -3.32 27.98 -0.79
CA LEU A 165 -3.93 27.66 -2.08
C LEU A 165 -5.21 28.46 -2.32
N GLU A 166 -6.05 28.65 -1.29
CA GLU A 166 -7.24 29.49 -1.34
C GLU A 166 -6.88 30.95 -1.64
N GLU A 167 -5.83 31.49 -1.01
CA GLU A 167 -5.33 32.84 -1.32
C GLU A 167 -4.80 32.93 -2.75
N GLY A 168 -4.08 31.92 -3.23
CA GLY A 168 -3.62 31.82 -4.62
C GLY A 168 -4.79 31.76 -5.62
N ALA A 169 -5.84 31.00 -5.31
CA ALA A 169 -7.05 30.92 -6.10
C ALA A 169 -7.80 32.27 -6.12
N ALA A 170 -7.90 32.97 -4.99
CA ALA A 170 -8.51 34.30 -4.94
C ALA A 170 -7.74 35.32 -5.80
N LYS A 171 -6.40 35.31 -5.78
CA LYS A 171 -5.57 36.18 -6.63
C LYS A 171 -5.78 35.89 -8.12
N THR A 172 -5.81 34.61 -8.50
CA THR A 172 -6.02 34.22 -9.91
C THR A 172 -7.43 34.55 -10.40
N LEU A 173 -8.46 34.40 -9.56
CA LEU A 173 -9.81 34.87 -9.86
C LEU A 173 -9.87 36.37 -10.08
N LYS A 174 -9.22 37.17 -9.22
CA LYS A 174 -9.13 38.62 -9.40
C LYS A 174 -8.45 38.99 -10.72
N HIS A 175 -7.35 38.32 -11.09
CA HIS A 175 -6.70 38.54 -12.38
C HIS A 175 -7.59 38.17 -13.57
N LEU A 176 -8.41 37.11 -13.43
CA LEU A 176 -9.39 36.74 -14.44
C LEU A 176 -10.47 37.81 -14.59
N GLU A 177 -11.00 38.33 -13.47
CA GLU A 177 -11.97 39.44 -13.45
C GLU A 177 -11.39 40.67 -14.17
N ASP A 178 -10.20 41.14 -13.78
CA ASP A 178 -9.51 42.27 -14.41
C ASP A 178 -9.32 42.06 -15.93
N ALA A 179 -8.96 40.83 -16.34
CA ALA A 179 -8.79 40.48 -17.76
C ALA A 179 -10.13 40.47 -18.51
N THR A 180 -11.21 40.00 -17.88
CA THR A 180 -12.55 40.01 -18.48
C THR A 180 -13.09 41.43 -18.63
N GLU A 181 -12.85 42.32 -17.68
CA GLU A 181 -13.21 43.74 -17.78
C GLU A 181 -12.47 44.41 -18.94
N LYS A 182 -11.15 44.21 -19.06
CA LYS A 182 -10.36 44.73 -20.19
C LYS A 182 -10.86 44.19 -21.53
N LYS A 183 -11.20 42.90 -21.60
CA LYS A 183 -11.79 42.31 -22.81
C LYS A 183 -13.10 43.00 -23.19
N GLN A 184 -13.99 43.25 -22.21
CA GLN A 184 -15.24 43.96 -22.45
C GLN A 184 -15.00 45.39 -22.93
N GLN A 185 -14.05 46.12 -22.33
CA GLN A 185 -13.67 47.47 -22.76
C GLN A 185 -13.16 47.49 -24.21
N LEU A 186 -12.25 46.57 -24.56
CA LEU A 186 -11.74 46.43 -25.92
C LEU A 186 -12.85 46.07 -26.91
N GLN A 187 -13.80 45.22 -26.51
CA GLN A 187 -14.93 44.86 -27.35
C GLN A 187 -15.86 46.05 -27.60
N GLN A 188 -16.09 46.92 -26.60
CA GLN A 188 -16.82 48.17 -26.78
C GLN A 188 -16.09 49.15 -27.71
N GLN A 189 -14.76 49.29 -27.54
CA GLN A 189 -13.94 50.12 -28.44
C GLN A 189 -13.99 49.60 -29.88
N LEU A 190 -13.94 48.29 -30.09
CA LEU A 190 -14.05 47.67 -31.41
C LEU A 190 -15.41 48.01 -32.07
N GLN A 191 -16.51 47.93 -31.30
CA GLN A 191 -17.84 48.30 -31.79
C GLN A 191 -17.92 49.79 -32.18
N GLN A 192 -17.35 50.68 -31.37
CA GLN A 192 -17.30 52.11 -31.68
C GLN A 192 -16.49 52.38 -32.95
N LEU A 193 -15.32 51.75 -33.10
CA LEU A 193 -14.50 51.86 -34.31
C LEU A 193 -15.23 51.33 -35.56
N GLN A 194 -15.96 50.23 -35.45
CA GLN A 194 -16.80 49.71 -36.54
C GLN A 194 -17.90 50.70 -36.95
N GLN A 195 -18.57 51.34 -36.00
CA GLN A 195 -19.57 52.37 -36.30
C GLN A 195 -18.95 53.59 -37.00
N LEU A 196 -17.79 54.03 -36.51
CA LEU A 196 -17.02 55.12 -37.10
C LEU A 196 -16.60 54.79 -38.54
N GLN A 197 -16.13 53.57 -38.78
CA GLN A 197 -15.79 53.07 -40.12
C GLN A 197 -17.00 53.09 -41.05
N GLN A 198 -18.16 52.59 -40.60
CA GLN A 198 -19.37 52.62 -41.42
C GLN A 198 -19.81 54.05 -41.75
N GLN A 199 -19.63 54.98 -40.82
CA GLN A 199 -19.97 56.38 -41.03
C GLN A 199 -19.00 57.07 -41.99
N THR A 200 -17.69 56.81 -41.89
CA THR A 200 -16.72 57.34 -42.84
C THR A 200 -16.92 56.75 -44.23
N GLU A 201 -17.29 55.47 -44.35
CA GLU A 201 -17.67 54.86 -45.64
C GLU A 201 -18.91 55.50 -46.26
N LYS A 202 -19.92 55.86 -45.46
CA LYS A 202 -21.10 56.61 -45.95
C LYS A 202 -20.70 58.00 -46.43
N ASN A 203 -19.93 58.73 -45.63
CA ASN A 203 -19.44 60.06 -46.00
C ASN A 203 -18.59 60.02 -47.27
N LEU A 204 -17.74 58.99 -47.44
CA LEU A 204 -16.96 58.79 -48.67
C LEU A 204 -17.86 58.59 -49.90
N LYS A 205 -18.95 57.81 -49.78
CA LYS A 205 -19.92 57.64 -50.86
C LYS A 205 -20.65 58.94 -51.21
N GLU A 206 -21.05 59.72 -50.20
CA GLU A 206 -21.67 61.03 -50.40
C GLU A 206 -20.71 62.02 -51.08
N ILE A 207 -19.46 62.10 -50.63
CA ILE A 207 -18.42 62.92 -51.27
C ILE A 207 -18.16 62.45 -52.70
N SER A 208 -18.14 61.14 -52.95
CA SER A 208 -17.98 60.59 -54.30
C SER A 208 -19.13 60.98 -55.23
N LEU A 209 -20.38 60.98 -54.72
CA LEU A 209 -21.55 61.42 -55.46
C LEU A 209 -21.49 62.91 -55.76
N ALA A 210 -21.20 63.74 -54.76
CA ALA A 210 -21.04 65.19 -54.93
C ALA A 210 -19.91 65.52 -55.91
N SER A 211 -18.79 64.79 -55.86
CA SER A 211 -17.68 64.93 -56.80
C SER A 211 -18.14 64.63 -58.24
N LEU A 212 -18.93 63.58 -58.43
CA LEU A 212 -19.48 63.21 -59.74
C LEU A 212 -20.43 64.30 -60.27
N GLU A 213 -21.31 64.83 -59.41
CA GLU A 213 -22.20 65.96 -59.77
C GLU A 213 -21.41 67.21 -60.16
N THR A 214 -20.37 67.56 -59.39
CA THR A 214 -19.50 68.69 -59.75
C THR A 214 -18.75 68.45 -61.06
N GLN A 215 -18.39 67.21 -61.37
CA GLN A 215 -17.72 66.87 -62.62
C GLN A 215 -18.67 66.98 -63.82
N HIS A 216 -19.91 66.49 -63.69
CA HIS A 216 -20.94 66.70 -64.70
C HIS A 216 -21.26 68.19 -64.93
N LEU A 217 -21.30 68.99 -63.86
CA LEU A 217 -21.49 70.44 -63.97
C LEU A 217 -20.31 71.10 -64.70
N TYR A 218 -19.08 70.72 -64.36
CA TYR A 218 -17.88 71.20 -65.04
C TYR A 218 -17.89 70.86 -66.54
N ASP A 219 -18.21 69.61 -66.90
CA ASP A 219 -18.30 69.18 -68.29
C ASP A 219 -19.39 69.95 -69.05
N SER A 220 -20.55 70.19 -68.42
CA SER A 220 -21.62 71.00 -69.00
C SER A 220 -21.20 72.45 -69.22
N LEU A 221 -20.51 73.07 -68.26
CA LEU A 221 -20.00 74.44 -68.40
C LEU A 221 -18.91 74.51 -69.47
N LYS A 222 -18.05 73.50 -69.56
CA LYS A 222 -17.03 73.38 -70.60
C LYS A 222 -17.66 73.31 -71.99
N GLN A 223 -18.70 72.48 -72.18
CA GLN A 223 -19.45 72.41 -73.43
C GLN A 223 -20.12 73.75 -73.78
N GLN A 224 -20.69 74.46 -72.81
CA GLN A 224 -21.26 75.79 -73.04
C GLN A 224 -20.19 76.82 -73.44
N LEU A 225 -19.00 76.76 -72.84
CA LEU A 225 -17.87 77.62 -73.19
C LEU A 225 -17.41 77.35 -74.63
N GLU A 226 -17.25 76.09 -75.01
CA GLU A 226 -16.89 75.70 -76.39
C GLU A 226 -17.94 76.19 -77.40
N GLN A 227 -19.24 76.13 -77.07
CA GLN A 227 -20.30 76.68 -77.92
C GLN A 227 -20.21 78.21 -78.05
N GLN A 228 -19.95 78.93 -76.95
CA GLN A 228 -19.77 80.38 -76.97
C GLN A 228 -18.54 80.79 -77.79
N GLU A 229 -17.44 80.05 -77.66
CA GLU A 229 -16.21 80.29 -78.42
C GLU A 229 -16.43 80.07 -79.92
N GLN A 230 -17.13 79.00 -80.30
CA GLN A 230 -17.54 78.77 -81.70
C GLN A 230 -18.46 79.89 -82.23
N GLN A 231 -19.43 80.36 -81.43
CA GLN A 231 -20.28 81.49 -81.81
C GLN A 231 -19.48 82.79 -81.97
N GLN A 232 -18.55 83.07 -81.06
CA GLN A 232 -17.66 84.22 -81.14
C GLN A 232 -16.80 84.15 -82.41
N GLN A 233 -16.26 82.96 -82.73
CA GLN A 233 -15.48 82.76 -83.94
C GLN A 233 -16.32 82.94 -85.21
N GLN A 234 -17.58 82.50 -85.22
CA GLN A 234 -18.51 82.79 -86.31
C GLN A 234 -18.81 84.28 -86.45
N GLN A 235 -19.06 84.99 -85.34
CA GLN A 235 -19.26 86.44 -85.35
C GLN A 235 -18.01 87.19 -85.84
N GLN A 236 -16.82 86.76 -85.43
CA GLN A 236 -15.57 87.32 -85.96
C GLN A 236 -15.43 87.10 -87.47
N ARG A 237 -15.79 85.92 -87.98
CA ARG A 237 -15.81 85.66 -89.43
C ARG A 237 -16.83 86.53 -90.16
N GLN A 238 -18.02 86.69 -89.59
CA GLN A 238 -19.04 87.58 -90.16
C GLN A 238 -18.59 89.05 -90.15
N LEU A 239 -17.93 89.49 -89.08
CA LEU A 239 -17.36 90.83 -88.99
C LEU A 239 -16.22 91.01 -90.00
N ALA A 240 -15.33 90.04 -90.14
CA ALA A 240 -14.27 90.05 -91.15
C ALA A 240 -14.84 90.10 -92.57
N ALA A 241 -15.86 89.29 -92.88
CA ALA A 241 -16.54 89.31 -94.18
C ALA A 241 -17.28 90.64 -94.43
N ALA A 242 -17.88 91.24 -93.40
CA ALA A 242 -18.49 92.56 -93.51
C ALA A 242 -17.43 93.67 -93.72
N MET A 243 -16.29 93.58 -93.04
CA MET A 243 -15.15 94.48 -93.27
C MET A 243 -14.60 94.30 -94.68
N GLU A 244 -14.52 93.09 -95.20
CA GLU A 244 -14.12 92.79 -96.58
C GLU A 244 -15.12 93.39 -97.58
N SER A 245 -16.43 93.24 -97.35
CA SER A 245 -17.46 93.89 -98.19
C SER A 245 -17.42 95.42 -98.13
N LEU A 246 -17.08 96.00 -96.98
CA LEU A 246 -16.85 97.45 -96.86
C LEU A 246 -15.59 97.87 -97.62
N MET A 247 -14.53 97.07 -97.57
CA MET A 247 -13.32 97.31 -98.37
C MET A 247 -13.60 97.18 -99.88
N GLU A 248 -14.46 96.23 -100.30
CA GLU A 248 -14.93 96.12 -101.68
C GLU A 248 -15.75 97.36 -102.09
N ILE A 249 -16.66 97.83 -101.22
CA ILE A 249 -17.41 99.08 -101.46
C ILE A 249 -16.46 100.28 -101.55
N ASP A 250 -15.51 100.42 -100.62
CA ASP A 250 -14.50 101.49 -100.66
C ASP A 250 -13.60 101.38 -101.90
N ALA A 251 -13.30 100.17 -102.37
CA ALA A 251 -12.59 99.94 -103.63
C ALA A 251 -13.44 100.37 -104.84
N THR A 252 -14.73 100.03 -104.88
CA THR A 252 -15.64 100.51 -105.94
C THR A 252 -15.84 102.02 -105.91
N ILE A 253 -15.87 102.65 -104.73
CA ILE A 253 -15.91 104.12 -104.63
C ILE A 253 -14.61 104.73 -105.17
N ARG A 254 -13.44 104.13 -104.89
CA ARG A 254 -12.17 104.57 -105.50
C ARG A 254 -12.13 104.34 -107.00
N GLU A 255 -12.67 103.23 -107.50
CA GLU A 255 -12.79 102.98 -108.93
C GLU A 255 -13.75 103.98 -109.59
N GLU A 256 -14.88 104.32 -108.96
CA GLU A 256 -15.80 105.37 -109.43
C GLU A 256 -15.19 106.79 -109.33
N GLU A 257 -14.38 107.08 -108.29
CA GLU A 257 -13.62 108.34 -108.16
C GLU A 257 -12.46 108.42 -109.17
N GLU A 258 -11.84 107.29 -109.51
CA GLU A 258 -10.83 107.17 -110.57
C GLU A 258 -11.47 107.24 -111.96
N GLU A 259 -12.67 106.70 -112.17
CA GLU A 259 -13.48 106.88 -113.39
C GLU A 259 -13.97 108.33 -113.53
N ALA A 260 -14.35 109.00 -112.44
CA ALA A 260 -14.70 110.43 -112.46
C ALA A 260 -13.49 111.32 -112.81
N ASN A 261 -12.29 110.99 -112.29
CA ASN A 261 -11.05 111.69 -112.65
C ASN A 261 -10.55 111.33 -114.06
N GLN A 262 -10.82 110.13 -114.57
CA GLN A 262 -10.50 109.73 -115.95
C GLN A 262 -11.45 110.34 -116.98
N THR A 263 -12.68 110.71 -116.59
CA THR A 263 -13.64 111.37 -117.49
C THR A 263 -13.33 112.87 -117.69
N GLU A 264 -12.72 113.55 -116.72
CA GLU A 264 -12.25 114.94 -116.90
C GLU A 264 -10.89 115.05 -117.61
N GLN A 265 -10.04 114.02 -117.57
CA GLN A 265 -8.74 114.02 -118.28
C GLN A 265 -8.80 113.54 -119.74
N GLN A 266 -9.90 112.93 -120.19
CA GLN A 266 -10.05 112.47 -121.59
C GLN A 266 -10.52 113.55 -122.58
N GLN A 267 -10.83 114.78 -122.14
CA GLN A 267 -11.24 115.84 -123.06
C GLN A 267 -10.11 116.77 -123.55
N GLN A 268 -8.85 116.53 -123.18
CA GLN A 268 -7.77 117.45 -123.55
C GLN A 268 -6.59 116.90 -124.35
N GLN A 269 -6.47 115.60 -124.64
CA GLN A 269 -5.25 115.15 -125.34
C GLN A 269 -5.38 113.92 -126.23
N GLN A 270 -6.51 113.79 -126.93
CA GLN A 270 -6.64 112.95 -128.12
C GLN A 270 -6.62 113.77 -129.42
N GLN A 271 -5.66 114.70 -129.55
CA GLN A 271 -5.35 115.31 -130.85
C GLN A 271 -3.89 115.71 -131.05
N GLN A 272 -2.96 114.89 -130.56
CA GLN A 272 -1.59 114.79 -131.07
C GLN A 272 -1.14 113.35 -130.85
N GLN A 273 -1.65 112.43 -131.65
CA GLN A 273 -0.94 111.89 -132.81
C GLN A 273 0.51 111.49 -132.50
N GLN A 274 0.68 110.18 -132.52
CA GLN A 274 1.69 109.48 -133.31
C GLN A 274 3.14 109.79 -132.99
N GLN A 275 3.75 108.82 -132.32
CA GLN A 275 5.14 108.32 -132.43
C GLN A 275 5.51 107.78 -131.04
N GLN A 276 5.95 106.57 -130.79
CA GLN A 276 6.49 105.45 -131.55
C GLN A 276 6.11 104.20 -130.71
N GLN A 277 5.59 103.14 -131.32
CA GLN A 277 6.40 102.01 -131.78
C GLN A 277 7.41 101.47 -130.75
N GLN A 278 7.22 100.18 -130.45
CA GLN A 278 8.24 99.18 -130.12
C GLN A 278 8.84 99.32 -128.72
N GLN A 279 8.94 98.30 -127.88
CA GLN A 279 8.80 96.83 -127.93
C GLN A 279 8.43 96.42 -126.49
N GLN A 280 7.45 95.54 -126.27
CA GLN A 280 7.63 94.09 -126.18
C GLN A 280 8.65 93.70 -125.10
N GLU A 281 8.14 93.08 -124.03
CA GLU A 281 8.38 91.65 -123.72
C GLU A 281 9.50 91.59 -122.67
N GLU A 282 9.48 90.79 -121.61
CA GLU A 282 9.05 89.39 -121.44
C GLU A 282 9.16 89.11 -119.91
N GLU A 283 8.17 88.44 -119.30
CA GLU A 283 8.25 87.04 -118.78
C GLU A 283 8.71 86.94 -117.31
N GLU A 284 7.87 86.41 -116.40
CA GLU A 284 7.62 84.96 -116.09
C GLU A 284 8.80 84.34 -115.32
N GLU A 285 8.71 83.40 -114.38
CA GLU A 285 7.76 82.36 -113.94
C GLU A 285 8.36 81.86 -112.58
N GLN A 286 7.79 81.05 -111.68
CA GLN A 286 7.21 79.72 -111.84
C GLN A 286 6.87 79.21 -110.40
N GLN A 287 5.62 78.78 -110.11
CA GLN A 287 5.16 77.37 -109.99
C GLN A 287 5.46 76.69 -108.62
N GLN A 288 4.65 75.81 -108.01
CA GLN A 288 3.37 75.15 -108.34
C GLN A 288 2.93 74.24 -107.15
N GLN A 289 1.60 74.13 -106.93
CA GLN A 289 0.81 72.87 -106.83
C GLN A 289 1.18 71.74 -105.81
N THR A 290 0.30 70.92 -105.19
CA THR A 290 -1.17 70.73 -105.13
C THR A 290 -1.51 69.70 -104.02
N LEU A 291 -2.78 69.71 -103.56
CA LEU A 291 -3.68 68.57 -103.22
C LEU A 291 -3.41 67.56 -102.05
N ALA A 292 -4.43 67.52 -101.18
CA ALA A 292 -5.26 66.36 -100.77
C ALA A 292 -4.88 65.44 -99.56
N LEU A 293 -5.71 65.58 -98.52
CA LEU A 293 -6.52 64.56 -97.78
C LEU A 293 -5.89 63.36 -97.04
N THR A 294 -6.67 62.93 -96.02
CA THR A 294 -6.70 61.65 -95.25
C THR A 294 -5.60 61.48 -94.18
N ASP A 295 -5.89 61.35 -92.89
CA ASP A 295 -6.56 60.27 -92.10
C ASP A 295 -5.52 59.48 -91.29
N GLY A 296 -5.83 59.16 -90.03
CA GLY A 296 -5.15 58.11 -89.27
C GLY A 296 -4.07 58.53 -88.26
N SER A 297 -4.43 58.41 -86.98
CA SER A 297 -3.79 57.50 -86.00
C SER A 297 -2.37 57.74 -85.44
N MET A 298 -2.31 57.62 -84.10
CA MET A 298 -1.21 57.10 -83.24
C MET A 298 0.07 57.93 -83.11
N GLU A 299 0.32 58.50 -81.91
CA GLU A 299 1.10 57.95 -80.76
C GLU A 299 2.61 58.19 -80.89
N GLU A 300 3.20 58.92 -79.94
CA GLU A 300 4.34 58.51 -79.09
C GLU A 300 4.82 59.67 -78.19
N ASP A 301 4.84 59.45 -76.87
CA ASP A 301 6.05 59.47 -75.99
C ASP A 301 5.63 59.54 -74.51
N SER A 302 5.74 58.47 -73.71
CA SER A 302 6.94 57.84 -73.11
C SER A 302 7.36 58.45 -71.76
N GLN A 303 6.88 57.82 -70.67
CA GLN A 303 7.48 57.87 -69.33
C GLN A 303 7.47 56.46 -68.70
N ASP A 304 8.67 56.05 -68.25
CA ASP A 304 9.03 55.14 -67.15
C ASP A 304 8.11 53.97 -66.71
N LYS A 305 8.64 52.74 -66.74
CA LYS A 305 9.00 51.95 -65.53
C LYS A 305 9.42 50.49 -65.79
N GLN A 306 10.56 50.14 -65.19
CA GLN A 306 10.88 48.90 -64.44
C GLN A 306 10.33 47.55 -64.92
N GLN A 307 11.22 46.74 -65.50
CA GLN A 307 11.22 45.28 -65.32
C GLN A 307 12.65 44.80 -65.07
N GLN A 308 12.89 44.26 -63.88
CA GLN A 308 14.13 43.60 -63.48
C GLN A 308 13.83 42.10 -63.38
N GLN A 309 14.34 41.35 -64.35
CA GLN A 309 14.23 39.90 -64.44
C GLN A 309 15.51 39.27 -63.86
N GLN A 310 15.28 38.22 -63.06
CA GLN A 310 16.07 36.99 -62.99
C GLN A 310 17.58 37.11 -62.77
N GLN A 311 17.99 36.96 -61.52
CA GLN A 311 18.97 35.93 -61.14
C GLN A 311 18.97 35.77 -59.62
N GLN A 312 19.10 34.51 -59.17
CA GLN A 312 19.29 34.05 -57.77
C GLN A 312 18.04 33.89 -56.89
N GLN A 313 17.32 32.78 -57.10
CA GLN A 313 16.74 32.06 -55.95
C GLN A 313 16.51 30.56 -56.22
N GLU A 314 17.47 29.91 -56.90
CA GLU A 314 17.48 28.46 -57.12
C GLU A 314 18.32 27.69 -56.08
N GLN A 315 18.58 28.25 -54.90
CA GLN A 315 19.47 27.63 -53.91
C GLN A 315 18.88 27.49 -52.50
N GLN A 316 17.56 27.30 -52.38
CA GLN A 316 16.93 26.99 -51.09
C GLN A 316 15.81 25.93 -51.14
N GLN A 317 15.88 24.98 -52.07
CA GLN A 317 14.93 23.86 -52.15
C GLN A 317 15.59 22.47 -52.05
N GLN A 318 16.66 22.34 -51.26
CA GLN A 318 17.30 21.04 -50.99
C GLN A 318 17.52 20.73 -49.50
N GLN A 319 16.73 21.31 -48.60
CA GLN A 319 16.83 21.00 -47.15
C GLN A 319 15.49 20.80 -46.43
N GLN A 320 14.48 20.22 -47.08
CA GLN A 320 13.27 19.72 -46.40
C GLN A 320 12.80 18.36 -46.94
N GLN A 321 13.71 17.40 -47.09
CA GLN A 321 13.37 16.00 -47.39
C GLN A 321 13.89 15.00 -46.34
N GLN A 322 13.91 15.39 -45.08
CA GLN A 322 14.03 14.44 -43.97
C GLN A 322 13.11 14.85 -42.82
N GLN A 323 11.82 14.57 -42.99
CA GLN A 323 10.87 14.29 -41.91
C GLN A 323 9.51 13.88 -42.51
N GLN A 324 9.46 12.69 -43.11
CA GLN A 324 8.19 11.98 -43.35
C GLN A 324 8.37 10.48 -43.06
N GLN A 325 8.32 10.17 -41.77
CA GLN A 325 7.83 8.93 -41.17
C GLN A 325 6.85 9.45 -40.09
N GLU A 326 5.58 9.10 -39.96
CA GLU A 326 4.78 7.96 -40.38
C GLU A 326 3.38 8.48 -40.73
N PHE A 327 2.87 8.21 -41.94
CA PHE A 327 1.43 8.29 -42.22
C PHE A 327 0.96 6.85 -42.41
N GLY A 328 0.02 6.40 -41.59
CA GLY A 328 -0.44 5.01 -41.55
C GLY A 328 -1.24 4.64 -42.80
N ALA A 329 -1.22 3.35 -43.15
CA ALA A 329 -1.95 2.79 -44.30
C ALA A 329 -3.47 3.11 -44.30
N GLU A 330 -4.05 3.41 -43.14
CA GLU A 330 -5.46 3.81 -42.99
C GLU A 330 -5.76 5.21 -43.56
N GLU A 331 -4.80 6.14 -43.51
CA GLU A 331 -4.97 7.50 -44.05
C GLU A 331 -4.79 7.54 -45.57
N GLN A 332 -3.94 6.69 -46.14
CA GLN A 332 -3.85 6.50 -47.59
C GLN A 332 -5.13 5.89 -48.17
N ALA A 333 -5.77 4.96 -47.45
CA ALA A 333 -7.07 4.42 -47.84
C ALA A 333 -8.20 5.46 -47.76
N LEU A 334 -8.14 6.38 -46.79
CA LEU A 334 -9.07 7.52 -46.68
C LEU A 334 -8.86 8.55 -47.80
N LEU A 335 -7.61 8.82 -48.18
CA LEU A 335 -7.27 9.69 -49.32
C LEU A 335 -7.75 9.10 -50.66
N GLN A 336 -7.64 7.78 -50.85
CA GLN A 336 -8.22 7.10 -52.03
C GLN A 336 -9.75 7.12 -52.05
N ARG A 337 -10.40 7.20 -50.89
CA ARG A 337 -11.86 7.29 -50.79
C ARG A 337 -12.39 8.72 -50.96
N LEU A 338 -11.53 9.70 -50.74
CA LEU A 338 -11.79 11.14 -50.92
C LEU A 338 -11.34 11.65 -52.30
N SER A 339 -10.84 10.78 -53.20
CA SER A 339 -10.51 11.17 -54.56
C SER A 339 -11.80 11.55 -55.30
N LEU A 340 -12.09 12.84 -55.32
CA LEU A 340 -13.15 13.43 -56.12
C LEU A 340 -12.78 13.28 -57.60
N ASP A 341 -13.69 12.70 -58.38
CA ASP A 341 -13.56 12.60 -59.83
C ASP A 341 -13.69 14.01 -60.42
N LEU A 342 -12.56 14.60 -60.81
CA LEU A 342 -12.45 15.96 -61.34
C LEU A 342 -12.64 16.01 -62.87
N SER A 343 -13.20 14.96 -63.47
CA SER A 343 -13.52 14.92 -64.89
C SER A 343 -14.60 15.95 -65.23
N GLU A 344 -14.45 16.63 -66.37
CA GLU A 344 -15.34 17.70 -66.85
C GLU A 344 -16.80 17.22 -66.97
N GLU A 345 -16.98 15.93 -67.30
CA GLU A 345 -18.27 15.24 -67.37
C GLU A 345 -18.98 15.08 -66.01
N ALA A 346 -18.23 14.97 -64.91
CA ALA A 346 -18.77 14.89 -63.55
C ALA A 346 -19.16 16.27 -63.00
N LEU A 347 -18.41 17.33 -63.36
CA LEU A 347 -18.73 18.71 -63.00
C LEU A 347 -19.97 19.26 -63.72
N CYS A 348 -20.21 18.87 -64.97
CA CYS A 348 -21.41 19.28 -65.72
C CYS A 348 -22.74 18.70 -65.21
N ARG A 349 -22.70 17.72 -64.29
CA ARG A 349 -23.91 17.13 -63.68
C ARG A 349 -24.48 17.95 -62.53
N TYR A 350 -23.68 18.86 -61.96
CA TYR A 350 -24.14 19.76 -60.92
C TYR A 350 -24.78 20.99 -61.56
N THR A 351 -26.06 21.19 -61.28
CA THR A 351 -26.77 22.39 -61.73
C THR A 351 -26.31 23.61 -60.91
N ALA A 352 -26.38 24.81 -61.51
CA ALA A 352 -26.01 26.04 -60.81
C ALA A 352 -26.81 26.25 -59.51
N GLU A 353 -28.04 25.72 -59.45
CA GLU A 353 -28.90 25.74 -58.26
C GLU A 353 -28.38 24.83 -57.14
N GLU A 354 -27.88 23.63 -57.47
CA GLU A 354 -27.27 22.72 -56.49
C GLU A 354 -25.95 23.29 -55.94
N VAL A 355 -25.15 23.93 -56.80
CA VAL A 355 -23.92 24.63 -56.37
C VAL A 355 -24.27 25.78 -55.42
N GLN A 356 -25.32 26.55 -55.70
CA GLN A 356 -25.76 27.66 -54.86
C GLN A 356 -26.35 27.17 -53.52
N GLN A 357 -27.12 26.07 -53.52
CA GLN A 357 -27.59 25.42 -52.29
C GLN A 357 -26.43 24.89 -51.43
N LEU A 358 -25.44 24.24 -52.05
CA LEU A 358 -24.23 23.78 -51.35
C LEU A 358 -23.43 24.94 -50.76
N GLN A 359 -23.32 26.06 -51.46
CA GLN A 359 -22.64 27.26 -50.98
C GLN A 359 -23.37 27.91 -49.78
N GLN A 360 -24.70 27.92 -49.81
CA GLN A 360 -25.54 28.40 -48.71
C GLN A 360 -25.47 27.47 -47.50
N GLN A 361 -25.42 26.15 -47.73
CA GLN A 361 -25.23 25.14 -46.69
C GLN A 361 -23.82 25.23 -46.06
N GLN A 362 -22.79 25.53 -46.86
CA GLN A 362 -21.42 25.74 -46.39
C GLN A 362 -21.29 27.01 -45.52
N GLN A 363 -21.96 28.12 -45.89
CA GLN A 363 -22.01 29.33 -45.06
C GLN A 363 -22.76 29.11 -43.74
N GLN A 364 -23.81 28.27 -43.72
CA GLN A 364 -24.49 27.90 -42.47
C GLN A 364 -23.66 26.94 -41.60
N GLN A 365 -22.82 26.08 -42.19
CA GLN A 365 -21.94 25.16 -41.44
C GLN A 365 -20.61 25.79 -40.96
N GLN A 366 -20.18 26.91 -41.54
CA GLN A 366 -18.96 27.63 -41.13
C GLN A 366 -19.01 28.18 -39.70
N GLN A 367 -20.18 28.24 -39.05
CA GLN A 367 -20.27 28.68 -37.65
C GLN A 367 -20.23 27.55 -36.60
N GLN A 368 -20.34 26.27 -36.96
CA GLN A 368 -20.28 25.16 -35.98
C GLN A 368 -19.64 23.87 -36.52
N GLY A 369 -18.63 23.97 -37.38
CA GLY A 369 -17.86 22.84 -37.87
C GLY A 369 -16.94 22.22 -36.81
N SER A 370 -17.49 21.28 -36.03
CA SER A 370 -16.99 20.04 -35.40
C SER A 370 -15.48 19.68 -35.28
N LEU A 371 -14.53 20.57 -35.56
CA LEU A 371 -13.09 20.26 -35.45
C LEU A 371 -12.66 20.22 -33.98
N HIS A 372 -13.22 21.12 -33.17
CA HIS A 372 -13.06 21.09 -31.71
C HIS A 372 -13.69 19.84 -31.08
N ALA A 373 -14.85 19.39 -31.58
CA ALA A 373 -15.49 18.16 -31.11
C ALA A 373 -14.65 16.91 -31.39
N LEU A 374 -13.99 16.86 -32.56
CA LEU A 374 -13.06 15.77 -32.91
C LEU A 374 -11.79 15.80 -32.03
N GLN A 375 -11.25 16.98 -31.74
CA GLN A 375 -10.13 17.13 -30.80
C GLN A 375 -10.50 16.67 -29.39
N LEU A 376 -11.67 17.09 -28.88
CA LEU A 376 -12.19 16.66 -27.58
C LEU A 376 -12.43 15.15 -27.54
N TYR A 377 -12.95 14.57 -28.62
CA TYR A 377 -13.13 13.12 -28.74
C TYR A 377 -11.79 12.38 -28.75
N ALA A 378 -10.80 12.86 -29.50
CA ALA A 378 -9.46 12.28 -29.52
C ALA A 378 -8.79 12.34 -28.13
N GLN A 379 -8.93 13.46 -27.43
CA GLN A 379 -8.45 13.61 -26.05
C GLN A 379 -9.18 12.66 -25.10
N LYS A 380 -10.52 12.65 -25.12
CA LYS A 380 -11.35 11.72 -24.32
C LYS A 380 -11.02 10.26 -24.60
N ARG A 381 -10.74 9.90 -25.86
CA ARG A 381 -10.33 8.54 -26.25
C ARG A 381 -8.98 8.17 -25.65
N LYS A 382 -8.01 9.09 -25.64
CA LYS A 382 -6.71 8.89 -24.96
C LYS A 382 -6.88 8.74 -23.46
N GLU A 383 -7.67 9.60 -22.82
CA GLU A 383 -7.94 9.55 -21.37
C GLU A 383 -8.67 8.26 -20.97
N THR A 384 -9.65 7.83 -21.74
CA THR A 384 -10.40 6.58 -21.48
C THR A 384 -9.53 5.36 -21.70
N ALA A 385 -8.70 5.33 -22.74
CA ALA A 385 -7.72 4.26 -22.95
C ALA A 385 -6.71 4.17 -21.80
N ALA A 386 -6.22 5.31 -21.29
CA ALA A 386 -5.32 5.35 -20.14
C ALA A 386 -6.00 4.81 -18.86
N LYS A 387 -7.26 5.23 -18.58
CA LYS A 387 -8.05 4.71 -17.46
C LYS A 387 -8.36 3.22 -17.59
N GLU A 388 -8.65 2.74 -18.80
CA GLU A 388 -8.86 1.32 -19.06
C GLU A 388 -7.57 0.52 -18.79
N ALA A 389 -6.40 1.04 -19.21
CA ALA A 389 -5.12 0.40 -18.92
C ALA A 389 -4.82 0.36 -17.41
N GLU A 390 -5.07 1.46 -16.68
CA GLU A 390 -4.91 1.53 -15.22
C GLU A 390 -5.85 0.56 -14.48
N THR A 391 -7.12 0.52 -14.86
CA THR A 391 -8.09 -0.42 -14.25
C THR A 391 -7.75 -1.88 -14.55
N LYS A 392 -7.23 -2.20 -15.75
CA LYS A 392 -6.72 -3.54 -16.07
C LYS A 392 -5.49 -3.89 -15.25
N ALA A 393 -4.55 -2.96 -15.06
CA ALA A 393 -3.38 -3.16 -14.20
C ALA A 393 -3.79 -3.42 -12.74
N ALA A 394 -4.68 -2.59 -12.19
CA ALA A 394 -5.20 -2.78 -10.83
C ALA A 394 -5.96 -4.11 -10.66
N ALA A 395 -6.69 -4.56 -11.69
CA ALA A 395 -7.34 -5.87 -11.68
C ALA A 395 -6.32 -7.02 -11.70
N ALA A 396 -5.23 -6.88 -12.48
CA ALA A 396 -4.15 -7.85 -12.51
C ALA A 396 -3.41 -7.93 -11.16
N ASP A 397 -3.11 -6.79 -10.53
CA ASP A 397 -2.49 -6.74 -9.20
C ASP A 397 -3.37 -7.40 -8.14
N ARG A 398 -4.68 -7.14 -8.18
CA ARG A 398 -5.64 -7.79 -7.27
C ARG A 398 -5.65 -9.30 -7.46
N GLU A 399 -5.57 -9.78 -8.69
CA GLU A 399 -5.58 -11.21 -8.98
C GLU A 399 -4.25 -11.88 -8.56
N ALA A 400 -3.11 -11.22 -8.78
CA ALA A 400 -1.82 -11.67 -8.28
C ALA A 400 -1.81 -11.77 -6.74
N ALA A 401 -2.37 -10.77 -6.05
CA ALA A 401 -2.49 -10.79 -4.59
C ALA A 401 -3.38 -11.95 -4.09
N LYS A 402 -4.51 -12.24 -4.75
CA LYS A 402 -5.35 -13.40 -4.42
C LYS A 402 -4.61 -14.71 -4.62
N GLN A 403 -3.87 -14.86 -5.73
CA GLN A 403 -3.08 -16.05 -6.00
C GLN A 403 -2.00 -16.26 -4.93
N GLY A 404 -1.31 -15.20 -4.51
CA GLY A 404 -0.34 -15.27 -3.41
C GLY A 404 -0.98 -15.69 -2.08
N LEU A 405 -2.17 -15.18 -1.78
CA LEU A 405 -2.91 -15.55 -0.57
C LEU A 405 -3.38 -17.01 -0.62
N GLU A 406 -3.81 -17.51 -1.78
CA GLU A 406 -4.20 -18.91 -1.97
C GLU A 406 -3.01 -19.87 -1.86
N GLN A 407 -1.85 -19.47 -2.37
CA GLN A 407 -0.59 -20.21 -2.18
C GLN A 407 -0.19 -20.27 -0.70
N LEU A 408 -0.29 -19.17 0.03
CA LEU A 408 -0.02 -19.12 1.48
C LEU A 408 -1.00 -20.00 2.27
N ARG A 409 -2.29 -19.95 1.94
CA ARG A 409 -3.31 -20.83 2.54
C ARG A 409 -3.01 -22.30 2.28
N SER A 410 -2.69 -22.65 1.03
CA SER A 410 -2.33 -24.01 0.64
C SER A 410 -1.07 -24.49 1.37
N SER A 411 -0.03 -23.66 1.44
CA SER A 411 1.21 -23.96 2.16
C SER A 411 0.95 -24.20 3.65
N ARG A 412 0.19 -23.31 4.31
CA ARG A 412 -0.18 -23.45 5.72
C ARG A 412 -1.03 -24.70 5.96
N ARG A 413 -1.98 -24.99 5.06
CA ARG A 413 -2.81 -26.20 5.15
C ARG A 413 -1.95 -27.45 5.05
N ASN A 414 -1.04 -27.52 4.09
CA ASN A 414 -0.19 -28.68 3.89
C ASN A 414 0.76 -28.89 5.08
N ALA A 415 1.40 -27.82 5.56
CA ALA A 415 2.25 -27.87 6.76
C ALA A 415 1.46 -28.32 8.00
N PHE A 416 0.22 -27.84 8.15
CA PHE A 416 -0.66 -28.27 9.23
C PHE A 416 -1.02 -29.75 9.11
N LEU A 417 -1.43 -30.23 7.93
CA LEU A 417 -1.79 -31.64 7.71
C LEU A 417 -0.61 -32.58 7.92
N GLU A 418 0.61 -32.17 7.55
CA GLU A 418 1.84 -32.93 7.80
C GLU A 418 2.11 -33.06 9.31
N ALA A 419 2.05 -31.95 10.05
CA ALA A 419 2.21 -31.95 11.50
C ALA A 419 1.09 -32.73 12.21
N PHE A 420 -0.15 -32.58 11.74
CA PHE A 420 -1.32 -33.28 12.28
C PHE A 420 -1.20 -34.79 12.09
N ALA A 421 -0.79 -35.26 10.90
CA ALA A 421 -0.58 -36.68 10.65
C ALA A 421 0.52 -37.29 11.53
N MET A 422 1.54 -36.51 11.92
CA MET A 422 2.56 -36.95 12.87
C MET A 422 2.00 -37.07 14.29
N LEU A 423 1.19 -36.10 14.74
CA LEU A 423 0.58 -36.08 16.07
C LEU A 423 -0.49 -37.16 16.24
N SER A 424 -1.33 -37.37 15.23
CA SER A 424 -2.42 -38.36 15.28
C SER A 424 -1.93 -39.82 15.31
N ARG A 425 -0.64 -40.09 15.10
CA ARG A 425 -0.04 -41.44 15.15
C ARG A 425 0.44 -41.87 16.54
N GLY A 426 0.24 -41.07 17.59
CA GLY A 426 0.79 -41.34 18.93
C GLY A 426 -0.24 -41.40 20.06
N GLY A 427 -0.59 -42.62 20.51
CA GLY A 427 -1.15 -42.86 21.85
C GLY A 427 -2.61 -43.31 21.91
N ASP A 428 -3.17 -43.27 23.13
CA ASP A 428 -4.50 -43.76 23.55
C ASP A 428 -5.62 -42.73 23.34
N ALA A 429 -5.32 -41.70 22.54
CA ALA A 429 -6.21 -40.61 22.18
C ALA A 429 -6.13 -40.38 20.66
N GLU A 430 -7.28 -40.39 20.01
CA GLU A 430 -7.43 -40.20 18.57
C GLU A 430 -7.83 -38.75 18.30
N LEU A 431 -7.16 -38.13 17.33
CA LEU A 431 -7.47 -36.79 16.83
C LEU A 431 -8.06 -36.92 15.42
N GLU A 432 -9.29 -36.43 15.24
CA GLU A 432 -10.00 -36.44 13.96
C GLU A 432 -10.27 -35.01 13.48
N LEU A 433 -10.08 -34.76 12.17
CA LEU A 433 -10.48 -33.49 11.56
C LEU A 433 -11.98 -33.52 11.28
N VAL A 434 -12.69 -32.47 11.70
CA VAL A 434 -14.13 -32.35 11.46
C VAL A 434 -14.41 -32.13 9.97
N ASP A 435 -13.59 -31.30 9.29
CA ASP A 435 -13.56 -31.17 7.85
C ASP A 435 -12.14 -31.47 7.30
N PRO A 436 -11.94 -32.57 6.55
CA PRO A 436 -10.64 -32.88 5.96
C PRO A 436 -10.26 -31.97 4.78
N ALA A 437 -11.20 -31.22 4.20
CA ALA A 437 -10.92 -30.30 3.10
C ALA A 437 -10.33 -28.96 3.59
N ASP A 438 -10.85 -28.43 4.69
CA ASP A 438 -10.31 -27.25 5.37
C ASP A 438 -10.24 -27.44 6.91
N PRO A 439 -9.06 -27.83 7.44
CA PRO A 439 -8.90 -28.07 8.88
C PRO A 439 -9.08 -26.81 9.74
N PHE A 440 -9.14 -25.61 9.14
CA PHE A 440 -9.32 -24.35 9.85
C PHE A 440 -10.79 -23.91 9.97
N ALA A 441 -11.72 -24.57 9.28
CA ALA A 441 -13.12 -24.18 9.27
C ALA A 441 -13.89 -24.69 10.51
N GLU A 442 -13.85 -26.01 10.75
CA GLU A 442 -14.66 -26.66 11.79
C GLU A 442 -13.84 -27.21 12.97
N GLY A 443 -12.51 -27.26 12.84
CA GLY A 443 -11.60 -27.64 13.91
C GLY A 443 -11.33 -29.14 14.02
N ILE A 444 -10.91 -29.58 15.21
CA ILE A 444 -10.39 -30.92 15.49
C ILE A 444 -11.17 -31.54 16.66
N LEU A 445 -11.60 -32.80 16.51
CA LEU A 445 -12.18 -33.63 17.56
C LEU A 445 -11.08 -34.45 18.26
N LEU A 446 -11.11 -34.45 19.59
CA LEU A 446 -10.22 -35.28 20.42
C LEU A 446 -11.04 -36.35 21.14
N SER A 447 -10.77 -37.60 20.82
CA SER A 447 -11.38 -38.79 21.42
C SER A 447 -10.35 -39.49 22.32
N VAL A 448 -10.53 -39.42 23.64
CA VAL A 448 -9.63 -40.09 24.60
C VAL A 448 -10.27 -41.39 25.09
N GLY A 449 -9.61 -42.52 24.88
CA GLY A 449 -10.04 -43.81 25.42
C GLY A 449 -9.90 -43.85 26.95
N ILE A 450 -11.00 -43.82 27.69
CA ILE A 450 -10.98 -43.97 29.16
C ILE A 450 -11.20 -45.44 29.51
N TYR A 451 -10.14 -46.19 29.74
CA TYR A 451 -10.24 -47.54 30.32
C TYR A 451 -10.60 -47.41 31.79
N LYS A 452 -11.76 -47.93 32.18
CA LYS A 452 -12.15 -48.07 33.59
C LYS A 452 -11.24 -49.09 34.27
N THR A 453 -10.13 -48.65 34.84
CA THR A 453 -9.45 -49.38 35.90
C THR A 453 -10.14 -49.07 37.23
N PHE A 454 -10.62 -50.12 37.91
CA PHE A 454 -11.19 -50.03 39.25
C PHE A 454 -10.28 -49.19 40.18
N ASP A 455 -10.91 -48.24 40.90
CA ASP A 455 -10.43 -47.53 42.10
C ASP A 455 -9.45 -46.34 42.03
N ALA A 456 -9.29 -45.62 40.92
CA ALA A 456 -8.82 -44.23 41.00
C ALA A 456 -9.21 -43.37 39.79
N THR A 457 -10.20 -42.48 39.97
CA THR A 457 -10.47 -41.40 39.02
C THR A 457 -9.37 -40.33 39.16
N LYS A 458 -8.32 -40.40 38.34
CA LYS A 458 -7.36 -39.30 38.20
C LYS A 458 -7.89 -38.30 37.18
N SER A 459 -8.37 -37.16 37.65
CA SER A 459 -8.69 -36.03 36.78
C SER A 459 -7.39 -35.32 36.39
N VAL A 460 -7.12 -35.26 35.09
CA VAL A 460 -6.05 -34.42 34.54
C VAL A 460 -6.70 -33.11 34.13
N ILE A 461 -6.41 -32.04 34.87
CA ILE A 461 -6.83 -30.69 34.50
C ILE A 461 -5.68 -30.09 33.69
N LEU A 462 -5.87 -29.95 32.38
CA LEU A 462 -5.00 -29.18 31.52
C LEU A 462 -5.23 -27.69 31.83
N ASP A 463 -4.21 -27.03 32.38
CA ASP A 463 -4.23 -25.59 32.63
C ASP A 463 -3.70 -24.87 31.38
N PRO A 464 -4.56 -24.28 30.53
CA PRO A 464 -4.15 -23.77 29.21
C PRO A 464 -3.05 -22.71 29.29
N ALA A 465 -2.96 -21.98 30.40
CA ALA A 465 -1.92 -20.98 30.64
C ALA A 465 -0.50 -21.57 30.63
N LYS A 466 -0.33 -22.82 31.11
CA LYS A 466 0.98 -23.48 31.14
C LYS A 466 1.43 -23.93 29.76
N VAL A 467 0.49 -24.27 28.88
CA VAL A 467 0.78 -24.63 27.48
C VAL A 467 1.25 -23.39 26.73
N THR A 468 0.60 -22.24 26.96
CA THR A 468 0.98 -20.97 26.32
C THR A 468 2.35 -20.46 26.78
N GLU A 469 2.71 -20.63 28.06
CA GLU A 469 4.05 -20.28 28.57
C GLU A 469 5.16 -21.13 27.93
N GLN A 470 4.90 -22.43 27.74
CA GLN A 470 5.86 -23.33 27.13
C GLN A 470 6.06 -23.04 25.63
N GLU A 471 4.99 -22.67 24.92
CA GLU A 471 5.03 -22.21 23.53
C GLU A 471 5.80 -20.89 23.38
N GLN A 472 5.59 -19.93 24.29
CA GLN A 472 6.36 -18.68 24.29
C GLN A 472 7.85 -18.91 24.55
N GLN A 473 8.22 -19.80 25.46
CA GLN A 473 9.62 -20.15 25.67
C GLN A 473 10.25 -20.80 24.43
N GLN A 474 9.49 -21.62 23.71
CA GLN A 474 9.99 -22.29 22.51
C GLN A 474 10.17 -21.31 21.33
N GLN A 475 9.24 -20.35 21.17
CA GLN A 475 9.41 -19.25 20.21
C GLN A 475 10.59 -18.35 20.54
N GLN A 476 10.83 -18.08 21.82
CA GLN A 476 11.95 -17.24 22.25
C GLN A 476 13.30 -17.91 21.95
N GLN A 477 13.41 -19.23 22.17
CA GLN A 477 14.60 -20.00 21.77
C GLN A 477 14.82 -20.04 20.25
N GLN A 478 13.75 -20.09 19.44
CA GLN A 478 13.89 -20.02 17.98
C GLN A 478 14.38 -18.65 17.50
N GLN A 479 13.92 -17.56 18.12
CA GLN A 479 14.42 -16.21 17.81
C GLN A 479 15.90 -16.06 18.16
N GLU A 480 16.33 -16.54 19.33
CA GLU A 480 17.75 -16.50 19.72
C GLU A 480 18.64 -17.31 18.76
N GLN A 481 18.17 -18.45 18.25
CA GLN A 481 18.90 -19.20 17.22
C GLN A 481 18.99 -18.46 15.88
N GLN A 482 17.94 -17.75 15.46
CA GLN A 482 17.99 -16.96 14.23
C GLN A 482 18.95 -15.77 14.34
N GLU A 483 18.97 -15.08 15.48
CA GLU A 483 19.92 -13.99 15.72
C GLU A 483 21.36 -14.48 15.73
N GLN A 484 21.65 -15.65 16.32
CA GLN A 484 22.99 -16.24 16.25
C GLN A 484 23.42 -16.56 14.82
N GLN A 485 22.54 -17.11 13.99
CA GLN A 485 22.85 -17.39 12.59
C GLN A 485 23.12 -16.11 11.77
N GLN A 486 22.38 -15.03 12.03
CA GLN A 486 22.65 -13.74 11.38
C GLN A 486 24.01 -13.16 11.79
N GLN A 487 24.36 -13.22 13.08
CA GLN A 487 25.67 -12.76 13.55
C GLN A 487 26.82 -13.57 12.96
N GLU A 488 26.67 -14.89 12.81
CA GLU A 488 27.68 -15.72 12.13
C GLU A 488 27.82 -15.36 10.65
N GLN A 489 26.72 -15.09 9.94
CA GLN A 489 26.78 -14.64 8.54
C GLN A 489 27.48 -13.28 8.40
N GLU A 490 27.19 -12.34 9.30
CA GLU A 490 27.86 -11.04 9.30
C GLU A 490 29.36 -11.16 9.58
N GLN A 491 29.77 -12.03 10.52
CA GLN A 491 31.19 -12.30 10.76
C GLN A 491 31.88 -12.92 9.54
N GLN A 492 31.23 -13.85 8.85
CA GLN A 492 31.77 -14.44 7.63
C GLN A 492 31.93 -13.41 6.51
N GLN A 493 30.96 -12.50 6.33
CA GLN A 493 31.09 -11.39 5.39
C GLN A 493 32.25 -10.46 5.74
N GLN A 494 32.43 -10.12 7.02
CA GLN A 494 33.55 -9.29 7.46
C GLN A 494 34.91 -9.98 7.22
N GLN A 495 35.01 -11.29 7.45
CA GLN A 495 36.24 -12.04 7.12
C GLN A 495 36.53 -12.06 5.62
N GLN A 496 35.51 -12.22 4.76
CA GLN A 496 35.70 -12.15 3.31
C GLN A 496 36.15 -10.75 2.85
N LEU A 497 35.58 -9.69 3.44
CA LEU A 497 35.99 -8.31 3.16
C LEU A 497 37.42 -8.02 3.63
N GLN A 498 37.88 -8.63 4.74
CA GLN A 498 39.27 -8.52 5.18
C GLN A 498 40.24 -9.27 4.26
N LEU A 499 39.83 -10.43 3.72
CA LEU A 499 40.63 -11.18 2.75
C LEU A 499 40.73 -10.47 1.40
N GLN A 500 39.68 -9.76 0.96
CA GLN A 500 39.71 -8.96 -0.27
C GLN A 500 40.49 -7.65 -0.13
N ASN A 501 40.60 -7.10 1.09
CA ASN A 501 41.37 -5.87 1.35
C ASN A 501 42.79 -6.13 1.86
N ALA A 502 43.26 -7.38 1.85
CA ALA A 502 44.66 -7.67 2.11
C ALA A 502 45.50 -7.03 0.98
N PRO A 503 46.37 -6.04 1.29
CA PRO A 503 47.17 -5.40 0.27
C PRO A 503 48.07 -6.45 -0.38
N GLU A 504 48.06 -6.51 -1.71
CA GLU A 504 49.00 -7.29 -2.52
C GLU A 504 50.42 -6.76 -2.27
N GLY A 505 50.99 -7.20 -1.16
CA GLY A 505 52.33 -6.88 -0.71
C GLY A 505 53.35 -7.70 -1.48
N VAL A 506 53.85 -7.12 -2.57
CA VAL A 506 55.27 -7.06 -2.92
C VAL A 506 56.00 -8.42 -2.83
N LEU A 507 55.90 -9.21 -3.89
CA LEU A 507 56.91 -10.21 -4.24
C LEU A 507 58.19 -9.47 -4.65
N CYS A 508 59.08 -9.24 -3.68
CA CYS A 508 60.49 -9.00 -3.95
C CYS A 508 61.22 -10.32 -3.71
N LEU A 509 61.55 -11.02 -4.80
CA LEU A 509 62.52 -12.11 -4.82
C LEU A 509 63.82 -11.59 -5.45
N PRO A 510 64.99 -12.06 -4.98
CA PRO A 510 66.31 -11.63 -5.47
C PRO A 510 66.64 -12.14 -6.87
#